data_AF-K5CSP2-F1
#
_entry.id   AF-K5CSP2-F1
#
_cell.length_a   1.000
_cell.length_b   1.000
_cell.length_c   1.000
_cell.angle_alpha   90.00
_cell.angle_beta   90.00
_cell.angle_gamma   90.00
#
_symmetry.space_group_name_H-M   'P 1'
#
loop_
_entity.id
_entity.type
_entity.pdbx_description
1 polymer ?
#
loop_
_entity_poly.entity_id
_entity_poly.type
_entity_poly.pdbx_seq_one_letter_code
_entity_poly.pdbx_strand_id
1 'polypeptide(L)'
;MTIFKQTCTREMTDKILVVKENKCKCIFLNPDQHLLTKIKVDGCQITEGIRCDYLILDHCHNEYFVELKGKLPYKEQKRHSRKNME
;
A
#
# COMPACT_ATOMS: atom_id res chain seq x y z
N MET A 1 -17.42 -10.02 6.93
CA MET A 1 -17.80 -9.20 5.76
C MET A 1 -16.57 -9.02 4.92
N THR A 2 -16.51 -9.61 3.72
CA THR A 2 -15.32 -9.46 2.86
C THR A 2 -15.53 -8.24 1.97
N ILE A 3 -15.05 -7.09 2.43
CA ILE A 3 -15.21 -5.78 1.75
C ILE A 3 -14.34 -5.71 0.47
N PHE A 4 -13.31 -6.57 0.36
CA PHE A 4 -12.38 -6.60 -0.76
C PHE A 4 -12.52 -7.84 -1.66
N LYS A 5 -12.31 -7.66 -2.96
CA LYS A 5 -12.26 -8.77 -3.92
C LYS A 5 -11.08 -9.67 -3.54
N GLN A 6 -11.35 -10.96 -3.36
CA GLN A 6 -10.31 -11.92 -2.97
C GLN A 6 -9.17 -12.00 -3.98
N THR A 7 -9.46 -11.84 -5.27
CA THR A 7 -8.46 -11.81 -6.36
C THR A 7 -7.51 -10.60 -6.29
N CYS A 8 -7.91 -9.54 -5.60
CA CYS A 8 -7.11 -8.32 -5.41
C CYS A 8 -6.38 -8.30 -4.07
N THR A 9 -6.66 -9.27 -3.20
CA THR A 9 -6.25 -9.26 -1.79
C THR A 9 -5.30 -10.40 -1.52
N ARG A 10 -4.24 -10.13 -0.78
CA ARG A 10 -3.30 -11.15 -0.33
C ARG A 10 -2.84 -10.85 1.09
N GLU A 11 -3.06 -11.82 1.96
CA GLU A 11 -2.52 -11.83 3.31
C GLU A 11 -1.10 -12.40 3.32
N MET A 12 -0.23 -11.85 4.16
CA MET A 12 1.15 -12.28 4.29
C MET A 12 1.76 -11.86 5.62
N THR A 13 2.80 -12.58 6.04
CA THR A 13 3.60 -12.32 7.26
C THR A 13 5.09 -12.20 6.92
N ASP A 14 5.38 -11.85 5.67
CA ASP A 14 6.75 -11.75 5.16
C ASP A 14 7.50 -10.64 5.90
N LYS A 15 8.79 -10.87 6.20
CA LYS A 15 9.65 -9.89 6.86
C LYS A 15 9.84 -8.60 6.07
N ILE A 16 9.73 -8.71 4.74
CA ILE A 16 9.88 -7.60 3.80
C ILE A 16 8.75 -7.70 2.79
N LEU A 17 7.82 -6.76 2.84
CA LEU A 17 6.79 -6.61 1.82
C LEU A 17 7.29 -5.66 0.75
N VAL A 18 7.30 -6.13 -0.51
CA VAL A 18 7.64 -5.30 -1.67
C VAL A 18 6.40 -5.10 -2.53
N VAL A 19 6.09 -3.84 -2.81
CA VAL A 19 5.09 -3.46 -3.81
C VAL A 19 5.80 -2.76 -4.97
N LYS A 20 5.47 -3.15 -6.20
CA LYS A 20 6.18 -2.71 -7.40
C LYS A 20 5.20 -2.55 -8.54
N GLU A 21 5.25 -1.39 -9.18
CA GLU A 21 4.59 -1.08 -10.45
C GLU A 21 5.68 -0.51 -11.38
N ASN A 22 5.78 -1.04 -12.60
CA ASN A 22 6.81 -0.67 -13.57
C ASN A 22 8.25 -0.72 -13.01
N LYS A 23 8.97 0.41 -13.03
CA LYS A 23 10.34 0.58 -12.51
C LYS A 23 10.40 1.11 -11.07
N CYS A 24 9.25 1.40 -10.45
CA CYS A 24 9.17 1.94 -9.09
C CYS A 24 8.79 0.84 -8.10
N LYS A 25 9.44 0.82 -6.94
CA LYS A 25 9.11 -0.10 -5.83
C LYS A 25 9.03 0.66 -4.51
N CYS A 26 8.13 0.22 -3.65
CA CYS A 26 8.09 0.60 -2.23
C CYS A 26 8.32 -0.66 -1.40
N ILE A 27 9.09 -0.51 -0.32
CA ILE A 27 9.51 -1.60 0.56
C ILE A 27 8.98 -1.28 1.95
N PHE A 28 8.24 -2.22 2.51
CA PHE A 28 7.77 -2.23 3.89
C PHE A 28 8.59 -3.25 4.66
N LEU A 29 9.16 -2.81 5.77
CA LEU A 29 9.81 -3.72 6.70
C LEU A 29 8.78 -4.17 7.73
N ASN A 30 8.70 -5.48 7.93
CA ASN A 30 7.83 -6.14 8.89
C ASN A 30 8.69 -7.11 9.71
N PRO A 31 9.68 -6.61 10.47
CA PRO A 31 10.69 -7.44 11.13
C PRO A 31 10.06 -8.48 12.06
N ASP A 32 8.94 -8.12 12.69
CA ASP A 32 8.18 -8.93 13.64
C ASP A 32 7.17 -9.87 12.97
N GLN A 33 7.11 -9.89 11.63
CA GLN A 33 6.27 -10.81 10.84
C GLN A 33 4.78 -10.73 11.17
N HIS A 34 4.30 -9.53 11.49
CA HIS A 34 2.88 -9.30 11.71
C HIS A 34 2.06 -9.59 10.45
N LEU A 35 0.78 -9.93 10.64
CA LEU A 35 -0.14 -10.12 9.54
C LEU A 35 -0.34 -8.78 8.80
N LEU A 36 -0.08 -8.81 7.50
CA LEU A 36 -0.31 -7.71 6.57
C LEU A 36 -1.33 -8.15 5.53
N THR A 37 -2.29 -7.27 5.22
CA THR A 37 -3.21 -7.46 4.10
C THR A 37 -2.82 -6.50 2.99
N LYS A 38 -2.33 -7.04 1.89
CA LYS A 38 -2.00 -6.28 0.67
C LYS A 38 -3.18 -6.34 -0.29
N ILE A 39 -3.65 -5.18 -0.71
CA ILE A 39 -4.76 -5.04 -1.66
C ILE A 39 -4.25 -4.26 -2.87
N LYS A 40 -4.34 -4.84 -4.06
CA LYS A 40 -4.12 -4.09 -5.31
C LYS A 40 -5.38 -3.29 -5.62
N VAL A 41 -5.26 -1.97 -5.67
CA VAL A 41 -6.41 -1.07 -5.84
C VAL A 41 -6.59 -0.71 -7.32
N ASP A 42 -5.57 -0.13 -7.95
CA ASP A 42 -5.64 0.20 -9.39
C ASP A 42 -5.80 -1.06 -10.25
N GLY A 43 -6.79 -1.02 -11.16
CA GLY A 43 -7.08 -2.07 -12.13
C GLY A 43 -7.62 -3.36 -11.52
N CYS A 44 -7.95 -3.39 -10.23
CA CYS A 44 -8.45 -4.58 -9.56
C CYS A 44 -9.63 -4.27 -8.63
N GLN A 45 -9.38 -3.64 -7.48
CA GLN A 45 -10.43 -3.35 -6.49
C GLN A 45 -11.35 -2.22 -6.96
N ILE A 46 -10.77 -1.12 -7.46
CA ILE A 46 -11.48 0.07 -7.93
C ILE A 46 -11.09 0.35 -9.38
N THR A 47 -12.08 0.50 -10.26
CA THR A 47 -11.85 0.76 -11.70
C THR A 47 -12.13 2.21 -12.11
N GLU A 48 -12.91 2.96 -11.32
CA GLU A 48 -13.32 4.35 -11.60
C GLU A 48 -13.19 5.22 -10.33
N GLY A 49 -12.84 6.50 -10.48
CA GLY A 49 -12.67 7.46 -9.37
C GLY A 49 -11.21 7.67 -8.91
N ILE A 50 -11.03 8.36 -7.78
CA ILE A 50 -9.71 8.59 -7.16
C ILE A 50 -9.21 7.25 -6.60
N ARG A 51 -8.01 6.83 -7.03
CA ARG A 51 -7.42 5.52 -6.69
C ARG A 51 -5.95 5.68 -6.31
N CYS A 52 -5.43 4.66 -5.64
CA CYS A 52 -4.00 4.43 -5.42
C CYS A 52 -3.59 3.09 -6.04
N ASP A 53 -2.30 2.79 -6.13
CA ASP A 53 -1.84 1.51 -6.68
C ASP A 53 -2.09 0.36 -5.70
N TYR A 54 -1.79 0.58 -4.41
CA TYR A 54 -1.97 -0.42 -3.36
C TYR A 54 -2.52 0.19 -2.07
N LEU A 55 -3.34 -0.60 -1.37
CA LEU A 55 -3.71 -0.40 0.03
C LEU A 55 -3.06 -1.51 0.85
N ILE A 56 -2.31 -1.16 1.88
CA ILE A 56 -1.75 -2.11 2.86
C ILE A 56 -2.45 -1.89 4.19
N LEU A 57 -2.91 -2.96 4.81
CA LEU A 57 -3.42 -2.97 6.18
C LEU A 57 -2.46 -3.75 7.07
N ASP A 58 -2.18 -3.26 8.26
CA ASP A 58 -1.42 -3.99 9.27
C ASP A 58 -2.32 -4.60 10.36
N HIS A 59 -1.71 -5.39 11.24
CA HIS A 59 -2.36 -6.04 12.38
C HIS A 59 -3.00 -5.07 13.39
N CYS A 60 -2.61 -3.79 13.38
CA CYS A 60 -3.19 -2.74 14.21
C CYS A 60 -4.34 -2.00 13.53
N HIS A 61 -4.77 -2.45 12.35
CA HIS A 61 -5.76 -1.77 11.49
C HIS A 61 -5.30 -0.40 10.97
N ASN A 62 -3.99 -0.15 10.89
CA ASN A 62 -3.50 1.04 10.19
C ASN A 62 -3.63 0.84 8.68
N GLU A 63 -3.92 1.93 7.96
CA GLU A 63 -4.12 1.94 6.52
C GLU A 63 -3.01 2.72 5.81
N TYR A 64 -2.33 2.09 4.86
CA TYR A 64 -1.28 2.70 4.06
C TYR A 64 -1.69 2.73 2.59
N PHE A 65 -2.01 3.92 2.09
CA PHE A 65 -2.32 4.18 0.69
C PHE A 65 -1.03 4.46 -0.07
N VAL A 66 -0.68 3.59 -1.01
CA VAL A 66 0.58 3.64 -1.76
C VAL A 66 0.32 4.07 -3.19
N GLU A 67 0.89 5.20 -3.56
CA GLU A 67 0.93 5.73 -4.93
C GLU A 67 2.37 5.66 -5.46
N LEU A 68 2.62 4.75 -6.38
CA LEU A 68 3.90 4.56 -7.06
C LEU A 68 3.95 5.43 -8.32
N LYS A 69 4.34 6.70 -8.15
CA LYS A 69 4.59 7.58 -9.31
C LYS A 69 5.78 7.09 -10.13
N GLY A 70 5.55 6.74 -11.39
CA GLY A 70 6.61 6.64 -12.39
C GLY A 70 7.21 8.03 -12.65
N LYS A 71 8.54 8.18 -12.51
CA LYS A 71 9.34 9.42 -12.69
C LYS A 71 8.51 10.70 -12.91
N LEU A 72 8.20 11.42 -11.83
CA LEU A 72 7.97 12.86 -11.88
C LEU A 72 9.29 13.59 -11.53
N PRO A 73 9.60 14.73 -12.17
CA PRO A 73 10.87 15.43 -11.98
C PRO A 73 10.96 16.06 -10.58
N TYR A 74 11.63 15.37 -9.65
CA TYR A 74 12.27 15.77 -8.37
C TYR A 74 11.59 16.77 -7.40
N LYS A 75 10.52 17.47 -7.75
CA LYS A 75 9.86 18.44 -6.88
C LYS A 75 8.49 17.91 -6.51
N GLU A 76 8.15 18.01 -5.22
CA GLU A 76 6.85 17.62 -4.61
C GLU A 76 6.72 16.22 -4.01
N GLN A 77 7.82 15.61 -3.54
CA GLN A 77 7.71 14.57 -2.51
C GLN A 77 7.38 15.18 -1.14
N LYS A 78 6.17 15.74 -0.97
CA LYS A 78 5.65 16.01 0.38
C LYS A 78 5.20 14.68 0.97
N ARG A 79 6.10 14.04 1.72
CA ARG A 79 5.75 13.00 2.71
C ARG A 79 4.77 13.60 3.71
N HIS A 80 3.47 13.37 3.51
CA HIS A 80 2.50 13.57 4.58
C HIS A 80 2.54 12.32 5.48
N SER A 81 3.65 12.13 6.19
CA SER A 81 3.60 11.44 7.48
C SER A 81 2.93 12.45 8.41
N ARG A 82 1.62 12.29 8.66
CA ARG A 82 0.99 13.01 9.76
C ARG A 82 1.69 12.53 11.03
N LYS A 83 2.48 13.44 11.61
CA LYS A 83 3.06 13.33 12.94
C LYS A 83 1.94 13.19 13.97
N ASN A 84 2.23 12.42 15.01
CA ASN A 84 1.51 12.38 16.28
C ASN A 84 1.22 13.79 16.82
N MET A 85 0.03 13.97 17.38
CA MET A 85 -0.43 15.04 18.28
C MET A 85 -1.79 14.54 18.81
N GLU A 86 -2.04 14.22 20.08
CA GLU A 86 -1.36 14.33 21.39
C GLU A 86 -1.38 12.98 22.12
#